data_AF-A0A7S3URN2-F1
#
_entry.id   AF-A0A7S3URN2-F1
#
_cell.length_a   1.000
_cell.length_b   1.000
_cell.length_c   1.000
_cell.angle_alpha   90.00
_cell.angle_beta   90.00
_cell.angle_gamma   90.00
#
_symmetry.space_group_name_H-M   'P 1'
#
loop_
_entity.id
_entity.type
_entity.pdbx_description
1 polymer ?
#
loop_
_entity_poly.entity_id
_entity_poly.type
_entity_poly.pdbx_seq_one_letter_code
_entity_poly.pdbx_strand_id
1 'polypeptide(L)'
;RDLVTGMAKDIPPENLATFVGSLREHNARADVVLFVNTPISSRHQKICDAHDVIVVEFSPDKLEPPELSKYHPSTYRWPLIKNWLQARQPRYEGGRVLLADVRDTAFQSDPFAEF
;
A
#
# COMPACT_ATOMS: atom_id res chain seq x y z
N ARG A 1 -10.06 9.08 -8.48
CA ARG A 1 -9.88 9.20 -7.00
C ARG A 1 -8.39 9.12 -6.68
N ASP A 2 -7.87 9.89 -5.72
CA ASP A 2 -6.46 9.82 -5.34
C ASP A 2 -6.16 8.55 -4.54
N LEU A 3 -4.95 8.03 -4.71
CA LEU A 3 -4.49 6.76 -4.14
C LEU A 3 -3.10 6.90 -3.56
N VAL A 4 -2.92 6.47 -2.31
CA VAL A 4 -1.61 6.14 -1.74
C VAL A 4 -1.45 4.63 -1.74
N THR A 5 -0.35 4.13 -2.30
CA THR A 5 -0.08 2.69 -2.34
C THR A 5 1.37 2.38 -2.00
N GLY A 6 1.61 1.16 -1.52
CA GLY A 6 2.93 0.69 -1.17
C GLY A 6 2.91 -0.77 -0.78
N MET A 7 4.10 -1.34 -0.61
CA MET A 7 4.25 -2.69 -0.08
C MET A 7 4.68 -2.62 1.37
N ALA A 8 3.99 -3.34 2.24
CA ALA A 8 4.27 -3.43 3.66
C ALA A 8 4.68 -4.87 4.02
N LYS A 9 5.62 -5.45 3.24
CA LYS A 9 6.14 -6.79 3.51
C LYS A 9 6.95 -6.80 4.80
N ASP A 10 6.66 -7.75 5.68
CA ASP A 10 7.35 -7.93 6.98
C ASP A 10 7.49 -6.62 7.78
N ILE A 11 6.52 -5.70 7.65
CA ILE A 11 6.59 -4.39 8.29
C ILE A 11 6.42 -4.53 9.81
N PRO A 12 7.16 -3.75 10.63
CA PRO A 12 6.83 -3.61 12.04
C PRO A 12 5.48 -2.87 12.23
N PRO A 13 4.61 -3.30 13.15
CA PRO A 13 3.31 -2.67 13.37
C PRO A 13 3.37 -1.16 13.65
N GLU A 14 4.40 -0.71 14.37
CA GLU A 14 4.64 0.70 14.69
C GLU A 14 4.91 1.56 13.45
N ASN A 15 5.66 1.04 12.47
CA ASN A 15 5.93 1.75 11.23
C ASN A 15 4.67 1.81 10.38
N LEU A 16 3.90 0.70 10.31
CA LEU A 16 2.61 0.71 9.62
C LEU A 16 1.66 1.73 10.25
N ALA A 17 1.53 1.73 11.58
CA ALA A 17 0.69 2.68 12.30
C ALA A 17 1.12 4.13 12.08
N THR A 18 2.43 4.39 12.09
CA THR A 18 2.98 5.73 11.79
C THR A 18 2.62 6.16 10.37
N PHE A 19 2.82 5.30 9.38
CA PHE A 19 2.51 5.58 7.98
C PHE A 19 1.03 5.90 7.77
N VAL A 20 0.12 5.01 8.19
CA VAL A 20 -1.33 5.18 7.95
C VAL A 20 -1.93 6.25 8.85
N GLY A 21 -1.46 6.36 10.09
CA GLY A 21 -1.91 7.37 11.05
C GLY A 21 -1.57 8.78 10.57
N SER A 22 -0.29 9.02 10.24
CA SER A 22 0.15 10.34 9.72
C SER A 22 -0.55 10.72 8.42
N LEU A 23 -0.81 9.75 7.52
CA LEU A 23 -1.61 10.03 6.32
C LEU A 23 -3.04 10.45 6.68
N ARG A 24 -3.70 9.75 7.61
CA ARG A 24 -5.10 10.04 7.98
C ARG A 24 -5.27 11.34 8.77
N GLU A 25 -4.23 11.77 9.49
CA GLU A 25 -4.19 13.10 10.13
C GLU A 25 -4.30 14.23 9.10
N HIS A 26 -3.76 14.04 7.90
CA HIS A 26 -3.69 15.09 6.88
C HIS A 26 -4.61 14.85 5.66
N ASN A 27 -4.96 13.60 5.36
CA ASN A 27 -5.79 13.23 4.22
C ASN A 27 -6.76 12.09 4.57
N ALA A 28 -8.01 12.46 4.80
CA ALA A 28 -9.11 11.53 5.07
C ALA A 28 -9.79 10.96 3.81
N ARG A 29 -9.38 11.36 2.59
CA ARG A 29 -10.13 11.12 1.35
C ARG A 29 -9.49 10.08 0.42
N ALA A 30 -8.16 10.08 0.34
CA ALA A 30 -7.40 9.20 -0.54
C ALA A 30 -7.63 7.74 -0.14
N ASP A 31 -7.81 6.88 -1.15
CA ASP A 31 -7.75 5.44 -0.92
C ASP A 31 -6.33 5.09 -0.47
N VAL A 32 -6.20 4.11 0.43
CA VAL A 32 -4.90 3.58 0.86
C VAL A 32 -4.89 2.09 0.56
N VAL A 33 -3.98 1.65 -0.30
CA VAL A 33 -3.90 0.25 -0.73
C VAL A 33 -2.52 -0.29 -0.41
N LEU A 34 -2.45 -1.25 0.51
CA LEU A 34 -1.19 -1.83 0.95
C LEU A 34 -1.10 -3.30 0.59
N PHE A 35 0.04 -3.67 -0.01
CA PHE A 35 0.37 -5.05 -0.32
C PHE A 35 1.11 -5.67 0.87
N VAL A 36 0.51 -6.66 1.52
CA VAL A 36 1.01 -7.25 2.78
C VAL A 36 1.18 -8.75 2.65
N ASN A 37 1.98 -9.35 3.52
CA ASN A 37 2.17 -10.80 3.55
C ASN A 37 0.83 -11.53 3.79
N THR A 38 0.64 -12.65 3.09
CA THR A 38 -0.29 -13.70 3.48
C THR A 38 0.38 -14.72 4.40
N PRO A 39 -0.23 -15.09 5.53
CA PRO A 39 -1.40 -14.46 6.12
C PRO A 39 -1.04 -13.13 6.79
N ILE A 40 -1.94 -12.16 6.74
CA ILE A 40 -1.80 -10.93 7.54
C ILE A 40 -1.97 -11.26 9.04
N SER A 41 -1.10 -10.72 9.88
CA SER A 41 -1.26 -10.87 11.33
C SER A 41 -2.44 -10.06 11.87
N SER A 42 -3.07 -10.51 12.95
CA SER A 42 -4.18 -9.79 13.60
C SER A 42 -3.85 -8.35 14.03
N ARG A 43 -2.59 -8.08 14.42
CA ARG A 43 -2.15 -6.73 14.80
C ARG A 43 -2.12 -5.78 13.60
N HIS A 44 -1.55 -6.22 12.48
CA HIS A 44 -1.56 -5.47 11.22
C HIS A 44 -2.98 -5.25 10.70
N GLN A 45 -3.83 -6.29 10.72
CA GLN A 45 -5.23 -6.17 10.29
C GLN A 45 -5.98 -5.10 11.10
N LYS A 46 -5.85 -5.09 12.43
CA LYS A 46 -6.48 -4.07 13.29
C LYS A 46 -6.04 -2.64 12.94
N ILE A 47 -4.76 -2.44 12.61
CA ILE A 47 -4.24 -1.12 12.20
C ILE A 47 -4.86 -0.71 10.86
N CYS A 48 -4.90 -1.63 9.89
CA CYS A 48 -5.50 -1.40 8.58
C CYS A 48 -6.99 -1.06 8.67
N ASP A 49 -7.76 -1.84 9.44
CA ASP A 49 -9.20 -1.64 9.64
C ASP A 49 -9.49 -0.28 10.28
N ALA A 50 -8.70 0.11 11.29
CA ALA A 50 -8.87 1.38 11.99
C ALA A 50 -8.63 2.62 11.10
N HIS A 51 -7.93 2.46 9.98
CA HIS A 51 -7.55 3.56 9.08
C HIS A 51 -8.14 3.43 7.67
N ASP A 52 -9.13 2.55 7.47
CA ASP A 52 -9.76 2.30 6.17
C ASP A 52 -8.73 1.99 5.08
N VAL A 53 -7.85 1.03 5.35
CA VAL A 53 -6.81 0.56 4.42
C VAL A 53 -7.34 -0.66 3.67
N ILE A 54 -7.27 -0.59 2.33
CA ILE A 54 -7.52 -1.71 1.45
C ILE A 54 -6.29 -2.62 1.49
N VAL A 55 -6.43 -3.77 2.14
CA VAL A 55 -5.38 -4.77 2.25
C VAL A 55 -5.37 -5.68 1.02
N VAL A 56 -4.21 -5.81 0.39
CA VAL A 56 -3.96 -6.78 -0.68
C VAL A 56 -2.93 -7.77 -0.18
N GLU A 57 -3.43 -8.92 0.28
CA GLU A 57 -2.62 -10.03 0.71
C GLU A 57 -1.89 -10.69 -0.48
N PHE A 58 -0.57 -10.94 -0.33
CA PHE A 58 0.23 -11.63 -1.33
C PHE A 58 1.22 -12.60 -0.69
N SER A 59 1.62 -13.61 -1.46
CA SER A 59 2.68 -14.56 -1.10
C SER A 59 3.74 -14.55 -2.20
N PRO A 60 5.04 -14.38 -1.88
CA PRO A 60 6.12 -14.47 -2.87
C PRO A 60 6.05 -15.75 -3.71
N ASP A 61 5.70 -16.88 -3.09
CA ASP A 61 5.62 -18.19 -3.75
C ASP A 61 4.44 -18.34 -4.73
N LYS A 62 3.52 -17.35 -4.74
CA LYS A 62 2.36 -17.29 -5.63
C LYS A 62 2.45 -16.12 -6.62
N LEU A 63 3.63 -15.53 -6.77
CA LEU A 63 3.87 -14.48 -7.75
C LEU A 63 3.91 -15.07 -9.15
N GLU A 64 3.36 -14.33 -10.10
CA GLU A 64 3.36 -14.70 -11.52
C GLU A 64 4.10 -13.63 -12.34
N PRO A 65 5.13 -14.00 -13.12
CA PRO A 65 5.66 -15.36 -13.26
C PRO A 65 6.45 -15.81 -11.99
N PRO A 66 6.61 -17.14 -11.75
CA PRO A 66 7.21 -17.67 -10.52
C PRO A 66 8.64 -17.17 -10.24
N GLU A 67 9.39 -16.78 -11.27
CA GLU A 67 10.74 -16.22 -11.14
C GLU A 67 10.76 -14.89 -10.38
N LEU A 68 9.64 -14.16 -10.32
CA LEU A 68 9.54 -12.91 -9.55
C LEU A 68 9.86 -13.11 -8.06
N SER A 69 9.56 -14.29 -7.52
CA SER A 69 9.85 -14.66 -6.13
C SER A 69 11.35 -14.61 -5.78
N LYS A 70 12.22 -14.73 -6.79
CA LYS A 70 13.69 -14.73 -6.63
C LYS A 70 14.27 -13.32 -6.51
N TYR A 71 13.50 -12.30 -6.86
CA TYR A 71 13.96 -10.91 -6.82
C TYR A 71 13.64 -10.25 -5.49
N HIS A 72 14.36 -9.17 -5.19
CA HIS A 72 14.09 -8.34 -4.02
C HIS A 72 12.64 -7.80 -4.06
N PRO A 73 11.97 -7.62 -2.90
CA PRO A 73 10.62 -7.07 -2.86
C PRO A 73 10.44 -5.75 -3.64
N SER A 74 11.44 -4.87 -3.61
CA SER A 74 11.43 -3.61 -4.38
C SER A 74 11.31 -3.81 -5.89
N THR A 75 11.62 -5.00 -6.40
CA THR A 75 11.43 -5.38 -7.81
C THR A 75 10.01 -5.88 -8.06
N TYR A 76 9.52 -6.88 -7.30
CA TYR A 76 8.22 -7.46 -7.58
C TYR A 76 7.01 -6.62 -7.09
N ARG A 77 7.21 -5.55 -6.30
CA ARG A 77 6.11 -4.59 -6.02
C ARG A 77 5.51 -4.00 -7.28
N TRP A 78 6.34 -3.72 -8.28
CA TRP A 78 5.91 -3.04 -9.50
C TRP A 78 4.85 -3.83 -10.27
N PRO A 79 5.08 -5.11 -10.62
CA PRO A 79 4.04 -5.91 -11.27
C PRO A 79 2.81 -6.10 -10.37
N LEU A 80 2.96 -6.27 -9.05
CA LEU A 80 1.81 -6.38 -8.14
C LEU A 80 0.91 -5.14 -8.18
N ILE A 81 1.49 -3.96 -7.99
CA ILE A 81 0.78 -2.69 -7.97
C ILE A 81 0.18 -2.39 -9.35
N LYS A 82 0.95 -2.61 -10.43
CA LYS A 82 0.48 -2.42 -11.80
C LYS A 82 -0.74 -3.30 -12.11
N ASN A 83 -0.66 -4.60 -11.83
CA ASN A 83 -1.74 -5.53 -12.13
C ASN A 83 -3.01 -5.20 -11.33
N TRP A 84 -2.84 -4.83 -10.05
CA TRP A 84 -3.96 -4.42 -9.21
C TRP A 84 -4.64 -3.13 -9.70
N LEU A 85 -3.84 -2.14 -10.11
CA LEU A 85 -4.31 -0.87 -10.67
C LEU A 85 -5.02 -1.07 -12.01
N GLN A 86 -4.45 -1.87 -12.91
CA GLN A 86 -5.05 -2.16 -14.22
C GLN A 86 -6.44 -2.80 -14.07
N ALA A 87 -6.60 -3.74 -13.14
CA ALA A 87 -7.90 -4.35 -12.85
C ALA A 87 -8.94 -3.37 -12.26
N ARG A 88 -8.52 -2.18 -11.84
CA ARG A 88 -9.35 -1.15 -11.18
C ARG A 88 -9.26 0.21 -11.86
N GLN A 89 -8.74 0.25 -13.09
CA GLN A 89 -8.44 1.49 -13.80
C GLN A 89 -9.61 2.49 -13.80
N PRO A 90 -10.89 2.10 -14.02
CA PRO A 90 -12.00 3.05 -14.02
C PRO A 90 -12.19 3.83 -12.71
N ARG A 91 -11.76 3.29 -11.56
CA ARG A 91 -11.87 3.97 -10.25
C ARG A 91 -10.81 5.05 -10.06
N TYR A 92 -9.63 4.82 -10.62
CA TYR A 92 -8.45 5.67 -10.43
C TYR A 92 -8.13 6.53 -11.67
N GLU A 93 -8.92 6.40 -12.73
CA GLU A 93 -8.84 7.25 -13.91
C GLU A 93 -9.00 8.73 -13.53
N GLY A 94 -8.07 9.56 -14.03
CA GLY A 94 -7.97 10.99 -13.68
C GLY A 94 -7.53 11.29 -12.23
N GLY A 95 -7.29 10.26 -11.39
CA GLY A 95 -6.76 10.43 -10.04
C GLY A 95 -5.23 10.39 -9.99
N ARG A 96 -4.66 10.91 -8.90
CA ARG A 96 -3.22 10.87 -8.64
C ARG A 96 -2.85 9.61 -7.85
N VAL A 97 -1.69 9.05 -8.14
CA VAL A 97 -1.16 7.88 -7.44
C VAL A 97 0.17 8.24 -6.80
N LEU A 98 0.23 8.14 -5.48
CA LEU A 98 1.47 8.20 -4.72
C LEU A 98 1.91 6.79 -4.37
N LEU A 99 3.08 6.40 -4.87
CA LEU A 99 3.79 5.22 -4.40
C LEU A 99 4.72 5.62 -3.26
N ALA A 100 4.53 5.04 -2.07
CA ALA A 100 5.35 5.32 -0.91
C ALA A 100 6.13 4.08 -0.42
N ASP A 101 7.29 4.34 0.19
CA ASP A 101 7.93 3.33 1.02
C ASP A 101 7.27 3.33 2.40
N VAL A 102 6.40 2.33 2.62
CA VAL A 102 5.54 2.25 3.82
C VAL A 102 6.37 2.21 5.11
N ARG A 103 7.62 1.72 5.04
CA ARG A 103 8.46 1.55 6.24
C ARG A 103 9.07 2.86 6.71
N ASP A 104 9.40 3.75 5.77
CA ASP A 104 10.28 4.91 5.99
C ASP A 104 9.58 6.23 5.66
N THR A 105 8.25 6.22 5.48
CA THR A 105 7.45 7.42 5.18
C THR A 105 6.53 7.78 6.34
N ALA A 106 6.53 9.05 6.71
CA ALA A 106 5.50 9.68 7.53
C ALA A 106 5.05 10.97 6.84
N PHE A 107 3.74 11.23 6.83
CA PHE A 107 3.17 12.40 6.19
C PHE A 107 3.16 13.59 7.16
N GLN A 108 3.54 14.77 6.68
CA GLN A 108 3.50 16.03 7.46
C GLN A 108 2.45 17.01 6.92
N SER A 109 1.81 16.66 5.81
CA SER A 109 0.76 17.42 5.13
C SER A 109 -0.01 16.51 4.17
N ASP A 110 -1.10 17.02 3.59
CA ASP A 110 -1.85 16.30 2.56
C ASP A 110 -0.95 16.18 1.31
N PRO A 111 -0.56 14.95 0.89
CA PRO A 111 0.32 14.75 -0.26
C PRO A 111 -0.30 15.17 -1.61
N PHE A 112 -1.57 15.56 -1.62
CA PHE A 112 -2.34 15.91 -2.80
C PHE A 112 -2.94 17.33 -2.76
N ALA A 113 -2.57 18.18 -1.79
CA ALA A 113 -3.19 19.49 -1.60
C ALA A 113 -2.81 20.57 -2.65
N GLU A 114 -1.73 20.39 -3.43
CA GLU A 114 -1.15 21.48 -4.25
C GLU A 114 -1.14 21.22 -5.77
N PHE A 115 -2.03 20.37 -6.30
CA PHE A 115 -2.18 20.19 -7.75
C PHE A 115 -3.63 20.18 -8.17
#